data_AF-A0A969ATU4-F1
#
_entry.id   AF-A0A969ATU4-F1
#
_cell.length_a   1.000
_cell.length_b   1.000
_cell.length_c   1.000
_cell.angle_alpha   90.00
_cell.angle_beta   90.00
_cell.angle_gamma   90.00
#
_symmetry.space_group_name_H-M   'P 1'
#
loop_
_entity.id
_entity.type
_entity.pdbx_description
1 polymer ?
#
loop_
_entity_poly.entity_id
_entity_poly.type
_entity_poly.pdbx_seq_one_letter_code
_entity_poly.pdbx_strand_id
1 'polypeptide(L)'
;METALGDKTVTQMISVPVPQSVAAIVHFYRANKTAPLHAIAAELWRNGEKVVEVEPVHTLGWTGTQVKGYMRDILRSFSTHTGTVVSGYESQVEHDPSLCAIPDCLLKLK
;
A
#
# COMPACT_ATOMS: atom_id res chain seq x y z
N MET A 1 20.27 3.02 63.03
CA MET A 1 20.14 3.87 61.84
C MET A 1 20.29 2.96 60.63
N GLU A 2 19.18 2.47 60.09
CA GLU A 2 19.15 1.58 58.92
C GLU A 2 19.14 2.41 57.64
N THR A 3 20.17 2.23 56.81
CA THR A 3 20.23 2.80 55.46
C THR A 3 19.68 1.78 54.47
N ALA A 4 18.44 1.97 54.03
CA ALA A 4 17.87 1.26 52.89
C ALA A 4 18.53 1.76 51.60
N LEU A 5 19.42 0.94 51.03
CA LEU A 5 19.96 1.15 49.69
C LEU A 5 18.86 0.73 48.70
N GLY A 6 18.05 1.70 48.26
CA GLY A 6 17.06 1.48 47.21
C GLY A 6 17.75 1.05 45.92
N ASP A 7 17.55 -0.21 45.53
CA ASP A 7 18.06 -0.77 44.29
C ASP A 7 17.42 -0.03 43.10
N LYS A 8 18.17 0.92 42.53
CA LYS A 8 17.75 1.65 41.33
C LYS A 8 17.91 0.72 40.15
N THR A 9 16.83 0.08 39.73
CA THR A 9 16.80 -0.71 38.50
C THR A 9 17.13 0.21 37.32
N VAL A 10 18.31 0.03 36.72
CA VAL A 10 18.72 0.79 35.53
C VAL A 10 18.13 0.10 34.31
N THR A 11 17.20 0.77 33.62
CA THR A 11 16.69 0.30 32.33
C THR A 11 17.81 0.38 31.28
N GLN A 12 18.23 -0.77 30.77
CA GLN A 12 19.15 -0.84 29.64
C GLN A 12 18.39 -0.76 28.32
N MET A 13 18.92 0.05 27.41
CA MET A 13 18.43 0.17 26.05
C MET A 13 19.29 -0.71 25.15
N ILE A 14 18.64 -1.55 24.33
CA ILE A 14 19.29 -2.36 23.31
C ILE A 14 18.90 -1.87 21.92
N SER A 15 19.84 -1.92 20.98
CA SER A 15 19.57 -1.64 19.57
C SER A 15 19.25 -2.95 18.85
N VAL A 16 18.18 -2.95 18.06
CA VAL A 16 17.74 -4.07 17.23
C VAL A 16 17.78 -3.62 15.77
N PRO A 17 18.43 -4.35 14.85
CA PRO A 17 18.44 -3.97 13.45
C PRO A 17 17.03 -4.04 12.84
N VAL A 18 16.61 -2.98 12.17
CA VAL A 18 15.33 -2.93 11.46
C VAL A 18 15.46 -3.66 10.12
N PRO A 19 14.62 -4.66 9.83
CA PRO A 19 14.62 -5.32 8.52
C PRO A 19 14.34 -4.30 7.41
N GLN A 20 15.12 -4.38 6.34
CA GLN A 20 14.81 -3.65 5.11
C GLN A 20 13.67 -4.36 4.39
N SER A 21 12.58 -3.66 4.10
CA SER A 21 11.41 -4.25 3.45
C SER A 21 10.87 -3.36 2.33
N VAL A 22 10.29 -4.01 1.33
CA VAL A 22 9.48 -3.38 0.28
C VAL A 22 8.07 -3.95 0.35
N ALA A 23 7.06 -3.09 0.21
CA ALA A 23 5.67 -3.51 0.24
C ALA A 23 4.89 -2.78 -0.86
N ALA A 24 4.29 -3.53 -1.77
CA ALA A 24 3.34 -2.98 -2.73
C ALA A 24 1.93 -3.08 -2.18
N ILE A 25 1.17 -1.99 -2.27
CA ILE A 25 -0.23 -1.92 -1.88
C ILE A 25 -1.04 -1.56 -3.12
N VAL A 26 -2.13 -2.28 -3.37
CA VAL A 26 -3.08 -1.95 -4.43
C VAL A 26 -4.35 -1.37 -3.82
N HIS A 27 -4.89 -0.34 -4.46
CA HIS A 27 -6.13 0.30 -4.07
C HIS A 27 -7.20 0.02 -5.12
N PHE A 28 -8.32 -0.53 -4.70
CA PHE A 28 -9.49 -0.77 -5.53
C PHE A 28 -10.62 0.15 -5.12
N TYR A 29 -11.22 0.83 -6.08
CA TYR A 29 -12.41 1.63 -5.87
C TYR A 29 -13.61 0.80 -6.34
N ARG A 30 -14.36 0.22 -5.41
CA ARG A 30 -15.56 -0.60 -5.69
C ARG A 30 -16.45 -0.69 -4.46
N ALA A 31 -17.76 -0.73 -4.67
CA ALA A 31 -18.72 -0.74 -3.57
C ALA A 31 -18.63 -2.02 -2.70
N ASN A 32 -18.27 -3.15 -3.31
CA ASN A 32 -18.02 -4.44 -2.64
C ASN A 32 -17.28 -5.40 -3.59
N LYS A 33 -16.97 -6.62 -3.12
CA LYS A 33 -16.17 -7.59 -3.89
C LYS A 33 -16.85 -8.13 -5.16
N THR A 34 -18.17 -8.04 -5.27
CA THR A 34 -18.95 -8.51 -6.43
C THR A 34 -19.32 -7.38 -7.39
N ALA A 35 -19.22 -6.13 -6.94
CA ALA A 35 -19.44 -4.95 -7.77
C ALA A 35 -18.32 -4.80 -8.82
N PRO A 36 -18.63 -4.16 -9.96
CA PRO A 36 -17.61 -3.77 -10.92
C PRO A 36 -16.52 -2.93 -10.27
N LEU A 37 -15.27 -3.19 -10.64
CA LEU A 37 -14.16 -2.32 -10.28
C LEU A 37 -14.33 -1.00 -11.05
N HIS A 38 -14.33 0.11 -10.32
CA HIS A 38 -14.45 1.45 -10.90
C HIS A 38 -13.09 2.03 -11.28
N ALA A 39 -12.12 1.95 -10.37
CA ALA A 39 -10.76 2.42 -10.59
C ALA A 39 -9.74 1.57 -9.80
N ILE A 40 -8.48 1.66 -10.21
CA ILE A 40 -7.34 1.02 -9.56
C ILE A 40 -6.19 2.02 -9.41
N ALA A 41 -5.57 2.06 -8.24
CA ALA A 41 -4.31 2.75 -7.96
C ALA A 41 -3.35 1.81 -7.23
N ALA A 42 -2.09 2.21 -7.06
CA ALA A 42 -1.15 1.43 -6.27
C ALA A 42 -0.05 2.32 -5.69
N GLU A 43 0.60 1.82 -4.64
CA GLU A 43 1.74 2.48 -4.03
C GLU A 43 2.80 1.46 -3.62
N LEU A 44 4.05 1.92 -3.58
CA LEU A 44 5.19 1.15 -3.13
C LEU A 44 5.80 1.83 -1.91
N TRP A 45 6.01 1.03 -0.87
CA TRP A 45 6.65 1.45 0.36
C TRP A 45 8.01 0.77 0.51
N ARG A 46 8.97 1.49 1.07
CA ARG A 46 10.27 0.98 1.46
C ARG A 46 10.60 1.47 2.85
N ASN A 47 10.86 0.55 3.78
CA ASN A 47 11.23 0.85 5.16
C ASN A 47 10.25 1.80 5.88
N GLY A 48 8.95 1.68 5.60
CA GLY A 48 7.91 2.53 6.21
C GLY A 48 7.70 3.88 5.54
N GLU A 49 8.37 4.16 4.42
CA GLU A 49 8.15 5.38 3.63
C GLU A 49 7.56 5.06 2.25
N LYS A 50 6.58 5.85 1.80
CA LYS A 50 6.03 5.74 0.45
C LYS A 50 7.04 6.29 -0.55
N VAL A 51 7.52 5.44 -1.47
CA VAL A 51 8.57 5.77 -2.43
C VAL A 51 8.07 5.90 -3.87
N VAL A 52 6.96 5.23 -4.22
CA VAL A 52 6.34 5.33 -5.55
C VAL A 52 4.82 5.34 -5.40
N GLU A 53 4.15 6.11 -6.24
CA GLU A 53 2.70 6.13 -6.39
C GLU A 53 2.33 5.92 -7.86
N VAL A 54 1.34 5.07 -8.11
CA VAL A 54 0.66 4.91 -9.39
C VAL A 54 -0.70 5.57 -9.24
N GLU A 55 -0.89 6.66 -9.99
CA GLU A 55 -2.16 7.40 -9.98
C GLU A 55 -3.35 6.49 -10.34
N PRO A 56 -4.53 6.76 -9.77
CA PRO A 56 -5.73 5.99 -10.07
C PRO A 56 -6.10 6.07 -11.55
N VAL A 57 -6.50 4.94 -12.13
CA VAL A 57 -7.05 4.86 -13.49
C VAL A 57 -8.44 4.23 -13.46
N HIS A 58 -9.38 4.79 -14.21
CA HIS A 58 -10.71 4.20 -14.38
C HIS A 58 -10.59 2.88 -15.15
N THR A 59 -11.31 1.86 -14.69
CA THR A 59 -11.30 0.53 -15.28
C THR A 59 -12.55 0.25 -16.12
N LEU A 60 -13.35 1.27 -16.43
CA LEU A 60 -14.55 1.10 -17.27
C LEU A 60 -14.17 0.52 -18.64
N GLY A 61 -14.78 -0.60 -19.00
CA GLY A 61 -14.48 -1.33 -20.24
C GLY A 61 -13.34 -2.34 -20.14
N TRP A 62 -12.65 -2.44 -18.99
CA TRP A 62 -11.63 -3.47 -18.78
C TRP A 62 -12.27 -4.80 -18.37
N THR A 63 -11.81 -5.88 -18.97
CA THR A 63 -12.08 -7.25 -18.50
C THR A 63 -11.28 -7.59 -17.26
N GLY A 64 -11.68 -8.62 -16.52
CA GLY A 64 -10.91 -9.13 -15.38
C GLY A 64 -9.47 -9.54 -15.75
N THR A 65 -9.24 -9.98 -16.99
CA THR A 65 -7.90 -10.30 -17.50
C THR A 65 -7.04 -9.05 -17.67
N GLN A 66 -7.62 -7.95 -18.18
CA GLN A 66 -6.92 -6.67 -18.34
C GLN A 66 -6.58 -6.05 -16.99
N VAL A 67 -7.51 -6.08 -16.02
CA VAL A 67 -7.23 -5.63 -14.64
C VAL A 67 -6.05 -6.42 -14.04
N LYS A 68 -6.09 -7.75 -14.12
CA LYS A 68 -4.98 -8.61 -13.65
C LYS A 68 -3.67 -8.34 -14.40
N GLY A 69 -3.74 -8.03 -15.69
CA GLY A 69 -2.60 -7.63 -16.50
C GLY A 69 -1.95 -6.35 -15.98
N TYR A 70 -2.76 -5.30 -15.84
CA TYR A 70 -2.32 -4.01 -15.32
C TYR A 70 -1.70 -4.14 -13.93
N MET A 71 -2.29 -4.93 -13.03
CA MET A 71 -1.72 -5.23 -11.72
C MET A 71 -0.33 -5.88 -11.78
N ARG A 72 -0.09 -6.79 -12.74
CA ARG A 72 1.25 -7.39 -12.92
C ARG A 72 2.25 -6.37 -13.48
N ASP A 73 1.81 -5.49 -14.36
CA ASP A 73 2.66 -4.47 -14.96
C ASP A 73 3.04 -3.38 -13.95
N ILE A 74 2.17 -3.06 -12.99
CA ILE A 74 2.51 -2.24 -11.81
C ILE A 74 3.64 -2.90 -11.00
N LEU A 75 3.48 -4.18 -10.61
CA LEU A 75 4.51 -4.89 -9.83
C LEU A 75 5.85 -4.96 -10.57
N ARG A 76 5.82 -5.17 -11.89
CA ARG A 76 7.01 -5.12 -12.75
C ARG A 76 7.66 -3.74 -12.72
N SER A 77 6.86 -2.67 -12.82
CA SER A 77 7.33 -1.29 -12.79
C SER A 77 7.97 -0.95 -11.43
N PHE A 78 7.36 -1.38 -10.33
CA PHE A 78 7.94 -1.27 -8.98
C PHE A 78 9.26 -2.04 -8.85
N SER A 79 9.33 -3.23 -9.44
CA SER A 79 10.56 -4.02 -9.44
C SER A 79 11.69 -3.32 -10.19
N THR A 80 11.38 -2.78 -11.37
CA THR A 80 12.33 -1.99 -12.17
C THR A 80 12.78 -0.73 -11.42
N HIS A 81 11.87 -0.03 -10.74
CA HIS A 81 12.20 1.19 -10.01
C HIS A 81 13.10 0.92 -8.79
N THR A 82 12.88 -0.17 -8.06
CA THR A 82 13.64 -0.45 -6.82
C THR A 82 14.89 -1.28 -7.04
N GLY A 83 15.02 -1.96 -8.19
CA GLY A 83 16.08 -2.95 -8.43
C GLY A 83 15.87 -4.27 -7.67
N THR A 84 14.75 -4.44 -6.97
CA THR A 84 14.39 -5.63 -6.20
C THR A 84 13.12 -6.22 -6.77
N VAL A 85 13.01 -7.55 -6.83
CA VAL A 85 11.79 -8.20 -7.31
C VAL A 85 10.64 -7.98 -6.33
N VAL A 86 9.59 -7.30 -6.78
CA VAL A 86 8.31 -7.14 -6.08
C VAL A 86 7.32 -8.11 -6.73
N SER A 87 7.16 -9.29 -6.14
CA SER A 87 6.41 -10.41 -6.74
C SER A 87 4.91 -10.39 -6.45
N GLY A 88 4.45 -9.55 -5.52
CA GLY A 88 3.06 -9.51 -5.08
C GLY A 88 2.71 -8.23 -4.34
N TYR A 89 1.41 -8.11 -4.05
CA TYR A 89 0.88 -7.06 -3.20
C TYR A 89 0.79 -7.57 -1.77
N GLU A 90 1.34 -6.82 -0.83
CA GLU A 90 1.26 -7.09 0.59
C GLU A 90 -0.16 -6.83 1.11
N SER A 91 -0.85 -5.85 0.52
CA SER A 91 -2.21 -5.50 0.90
C SER A 91 -3.04 -5.04 -0.30
N GLN A 92 -4.34 -5.25 -0.17
CA GLN A 92 -5.36 -4.74 -1.07
C GLN A 92 -6.34 -3.92 -0.25
N VAL A 93 -6.42 -2.63 -0.55
CA VAL A 93 -7.30 -1.67 0.12
C VAL A 93 -8.51 -1.42 -0.75
N GLU A 94 -9.70 -1.54 -0.16
CA GLU A 94 -10.97 -1.24 -0.83
C GLU A 94 -11.46 0.13 -0.41
N HIS A 95 -11.80 0.95 -1.39
CA HIS A 95 -12.40 2.26 -1.22
C HIS A 95 -13.79 2.28 -1.85
N ASP A 96 -14.68 3.07 -1.28
CA ASP A 96 -15.96 3.36 -1.92
C ASP A 96 -15.70 4.11 -3.26
N PRO A 97 -16.45 3.81 -4.35
CA PRO A 97 -16.28 4.51 -5.63
C PRO A 97 -16.43 6.03 -5.54
N SER A 98 -17.19 6.55 -4.58
CA SER A 98 -17.33 8.00 -4.35
C SER A 98 -16.06 8.68 -3.88
N LEU A 99 -15.11 7.91 -3.34
CA LEU A 99 -13.79 8.39 -2.92
C LEU A 99 -12.73 8.28 -4.03
N CYS A 100 -13.14 7.94 -5.26
CA CYS A 100 -12.24 7.93 -6.41
C CYS A 100 -11.46 9.25 -6.46
N ALA A 101 -10.13 9.22 -6.60
CA ALA A 101 -9.33 10.44 -6.61
C ALA A 101 -9.20 11.09 -8.00
N ILE A 102 -9.62 10.41 -9.07
CA ILE A 102 -9.50 10.88 -10.47
C ILE A 102 -10.28 12.20 -10.68
N PRO A 103 -9.66 13.26 -11.22
CA PRO A 103 -10.36 14.50 -11.57
C PRO A 103 -11.55 14.23 -12.49
N ASP A 104 -12.64 15.00 -12.32
CA ASP A 104 -13.87 14.91 -13.12
C ASP A 104 -14.55 13.52 -13.14
N CYS A 105 -14.27 12.67 -12.16
CA CYS A 105 -14.96 11.38 -12.01
C CYS A 105 -16.46 11.60 -11.74
N LEU A 106 -17.30 10.93 -12.55
CA LEU A 106 -18.76 11.03 -12.47
C LEU A 106 -19.37 10.36 -11.23
N LEU A 107 -18.60 9.52 -10.53
CA LEU A 107 -19.04 8.85 -9.30
C LEU A 107 -18.62 9.59 -8.02
N LYS A 108 -17.76 10.61 -8.13
CA LYS A 108 -17.42 11.46 -6.97
C LYS A 108 -18.70 12.14 -6.47
N LEU A 109 -18.94 12.04 -5.17
CA LEU A 109 -19.90 12.93 -4.52
C LEU A 109 -19.40 14.36 -4.70
N LYS A 110 -20.26 15.22 -5.24
CA LYS A 110 -19.99 16.66 -5.34
C LYS A 110 -20.15 17.33 -3.99
#